data_AF-A0A7X6YE77-F1
#
_entry.id   AF-A0A7X6YE77-F1
#
_cell.length_a   1.000
_cell.length_b   1.000
_cell.length_c   1.000
_cell.angle_alpha   90.00
_cell.angle_beta   90.00
_cell.angle_gamma   90.00
#
_symmetry.space_group_name_H-M   'P 1'
#
loop_
_entity.id
_entity.type
_entity.pdbx_description
1 polymer ?
#
loop_
_entity_poly.entity_id
_entity_poly.type
_entity_poly.pdbx_seq_one_letter_code
_entity_poly.pdbx_strand_id
1 'polypeptide(L)'
;MTDHDQDFWQKKLMAFLHDAPDKCFDIASHEQTAARCQSAAGFTDNESRTEREKHIKPADWFSAAAERFVFPKEKCSHTFSVEPLFIHPLSSKPFNFPEGFAAKSGSHTEAIQTAIGGIRTDDWHERFFLYWRRWQENATALGNHQALAFLPADTRIPDHTIWNHMAVTAALAPCIIKGEVRPELLLFQFGPVQEFIAQARSTRDLWSGSYLISWLVAHAIKAVTDPIGPDAVVFPSLRGNGIFDALHRETYYAAQWKQGDDGQTQTTWERLVKDKGGKAKVADWLLTPTLPNRFLVIVPPGEGERLARAAQQAIRSELAMIGENVWKWLLANGAQEEWKD
;
A
#
# COMPACT_ATOMS: atom_id res chain seq x y z
N MET A 1 -16.58 11.12 -8.31
CA MET A 1 -16.59 9.68 -8.61
C MET A 1 -17.97 9.30 -9.10
N THR A 2 -18.05 8.42 -10.11
CA THR A 2 -19.33 7.81 -10.50
C THR A 2 -19.77 6.79 -9.43
N ASP A 3 -21.05 6.40 -9.42
CA ASP A 3 -21.54 5.38 -8.48
C ASP A 3 -20.79 4.03 -8.64
N HIS A 4 -20.41 3.71 -9.88
CA HIS A 4 -19.59 2.54 -10.19
C HIS A 4 -18.19 2.62 -9.56
N ASP A 5 -17.56 3.80 -9.56
CA ASP A 5 -16.27 3.99 -8.92
C ASP A 5 -16.38 3.83 -7.40
N GLN A 6 -17.46 4.34 -6.79
CA GLN A 6 -17.66 4.18 -5.34
C GLN A 6 -17.81 2.71 -4.94
N ASP A 7 -18.61 1.94 -5.68
CA ASP A 7 -18.81 0.51 -5.41
C ASP A 7 -17.50 -0.29 -5.56
N PHE A 8 -16.66 0.06 -6.54
CA PHE A 8 -15.34 -0.55 -6.72
C PHE A 8 -14.46 -0.38 -5.47
N TRP A 9 -14.31 0.85 -4.96
CA TRP A 9 -13.46 1.11 -3.80
C TRP A 9 -14.05 0.58 -2.50
N GLN A 10 -15.38 0.57 -2.37
CA GLN A 10 -16.06 -0.11 -1.26
C GLN A 10 -15.77 -1.61 -1.26
N LYS A 11 -15.85 -2.28 -2.42
CA LYS A 11 -15.49 -3.70 -2.55
C LYS A 11 -14.04 -3.95 -2.18
N LYS A 12 -13.11 -3.12 -2.66
CA LYS A 12 -11.68 -3.22 -2.31
C LYS A 12 -11.42 -3.03 -0.82
N LEU A 13 -12.03 -2.02 -0.20
CA LEU A 13 -11.88 -1.79 1.23
C LEU A 13 -12.53 -2.90 2.04
N MET A 14 -13.69 -3.41 1.64
CA MET A 14 -14.31 -4.57 2.28
C MET A 14 -13.39 -5.81 2.22
N ALA A 15 -12.80 -6.08 1.06
CA ALA A 15 -11.84 -7.17 0.89
C ALA A 15 -10.57 -6.97 1.73
N PHE A 16 -10.09 -5.73 1.88
CA PHE A 16 -8.98 -5.41 2.78
C PHE A 16 -9.36 -5.66 4.25
N LEU A 17 -10.61 -5.38 4.63
CA LEU A 17 -11.14 -5.50 6.00
C LEU A 17 -11.86 -6.82 6.29
N HIS A 18 -11.74 -7.84 5.43
CA HIS A 18 -12.40 -9.13 5.64
C HIS A 18 -11.90 -9.85 6.90
N ASP A 19 -10.63 -9.60 7.24
CA ASP A 19 -9.97 -10.02 8.46
C ASP A 19 -9.57 -8.79 9.31
N ALA A 20 -9.32 -9.03 10.60
CA ALA A 20 -8.73 -8.05 11.49
C ALA A 20 -7.25 -8.36 11.76
N PRO A 21 -6.37 -7.35 11.92
CA PRO A 21 -4.95 -7.59 12.15
C PRO A 21 -4.64 -8.40 13.43
N ASP A 22 -5.53 -8.37 14.42
CA ASP A 22 -5.41 -9.08 15.70
C ASP A 22 -5.97 -10.52 15.67
N LYS A 23 -6.37 -11.03 14.49
CA LYS A 23 -6.90 -12.39 14.29
C LYS A 23 -6.07 -13.50 14.94
N CYS A 24 -4.74 -13.38 14.94
CA CYS A 24 -3.86 -14.39 15.52
C CYS A 24 -4.02 -14.53 17.05
N PHE A 25 -4.53 -13.52 17.75
CA PHE A 25 -4.76 -13.60 19.20
C PHE A 25 -6.04 -14.35 19.55
N ASP A 26 -7.10 -14.24 18.74
CA ASP A 26 -8.37 -14.95 18.91
C ASP A 26 -9.00 -15.31 17.56
N ILE A 27 -8.70 -16.52 17.09
CA ILE A 27 -9.22 -17.05 15.83
C ILE A 27 -10.74 -17.35 15.93
N ALA A 28 -11.30 -17.59 17.12
CA ALA A 28 -12.71 -17.93 17.24
C ALA A 28 -13.61 -16.69 17.07
N SER A 29 -13.17 -15.53 17.55
CA SER A 29 -13.97 -14.31 17.56
C SER A 29 -13.56 -13.27 16.50
N HIS A 30 -12.58 -13.58 15.63
CA HIS A 30 -11.99 -12.59 14.71
C HIS A 30 -13.00 -11.93 13.76
N GLU A 31 -14.06 -12.62 13.34
CA GLU A 31 -15.13 -12.06 12.49
C GLU A 31 -15.86 -10.90 13.19
N GLN A 32 -16.03 -10.95 14.52
CA GLN A 32 -16.64 -9.86 15.29
C GLN A 32 -15.72 -8.64 15.33
N THR A 33 -14.41 -8.85 15.42
CA THR A 33 -13.43 -7.76 15.41
C THR A 33 -13.32 -7.14 14.01
N ALA A 34 -13.34 -7.95 12.95
CA ALA A 34 -13.39 -7.48 11.58
C ALA A 34 -14.64 -6.62 11.33
N ALA A 35 -15.81 -7.06 11.80
CA ALA A 35 -17.05 -6.29 11.72
C ALA A 35 -16.96 -4.92 12.42
N ARG A 36 -16.25 -4.82 13.55
CA ARG A 36 -15.98 -3.53 14.22
C ARG A 36 -15.09 -2.62 13.36
N CYS A 37 -14.02 -3.15 12.77
CA CYS A 37 -13.16 -2.40 11.85
C CYS A 37 -13.94 -1.92 10.63
N GLN A 38 -14.79 -2.76 10.05
CA GLN A 38 -15.63 -2.42 8.90
C GLN A 38 -16.63 -1.31 9.23
N SER A 39 -17.31 -1.39 10.39
CA SER A 39 -18.20 -0.33 10.84
C SER A 39 -17.46 0.99 11.05
N ALA A 40 -16.26 0.94 11.66
CA ALA A 40 -15.40 2.12 11.81
C ALA A 40 -14.91 2.69 10.47
N ALA A 41 -14.81 1.85 9.43
CA ALA A 41 -14.52 2.25 8.06
C ALA A 41 -15.71 2.79 7.28
N GLY A 42 -16.88 2.92 7.92
CA GLY A 42 -18.10 3.50 7.34
C GLY A 42 -19.06 2.48 6.74
N PHE A 43 -18.85 1.17 6.92
CA PHE A 43 -19.85 0.14 6.57
C PHE A 43 -20.85 -0.04 7.72
N THR A 44 -21.73 0.94 7.90
CA THR A 44 -22.67 1.00 9.05
C THR A 44 -23.90 0.12 8.88
N ASP A 45 -24.31 -0.20 7.63
CA ASP A 45 -25.44 -1.07 7.36
C ASP A 45 -25.03 -2.55 7.38
N ASN A 46 -25.63 -3.32 8.31
CA ASN A 46 -25.27 -4.72 8.53
C ASN A 46 -25.64 -5.63 7.35
N GLU A 47 -26.78 -5.38 6.68
CA GLU A 47 -27.24 -6.22 5.56
C GLU A 47 -26.30 -6.05 4.36
N SER A 48 -26.06 -4.80 3.94
CA SER A 48 -25.13 -4.47 2.86
C SER A 48 -23.71 -4.95 3.14
N ARG A 49 -23.24 -4.86 4.39
CA ARG A 49 -21.92 -5.35 4.80
C ARG A 49 -21.83 -6.86 4.59
N THR A 50 -22.79 -7.61 5.13
CA THR A 50 -22.82 -9.09 5.04
C THR A 50 -22.92 -9.56 3.59
N GLU A 51 -23.67 -8.83 2.76
CA GLU A 51 -23.76 -9.12 1.33
C GLU A 51 -22.41 -8.90 0.64
N ARG A 52 -21.74 -7.77 0.88
CA ARG A 52 -20.42 -7.48 0.29
C ARG A 52 -19.35 -8.47 0.73
N GLU A 53 -19.34 -8.89 1.99
CA GLU A 53 -18.43 -9.94 2.48
C GLU A 53 -18.59 -11.25 1.71
N LYS A 54 -19.83 -11.68 1.44
CA LYS A 54 -20.08 -12.89 0.63
C LYS A 54 -19.50 -12.76 -0.78
N HIS A 55 -19.59 -11.58 -1.37
CA HIS A 55 -19.06 -11.33 -2.72
C HIS A 55 -17.52 -11.36 -2.78
N ILE A 56 -16.81 -11.03 -1.69
CA ILE A 56 -15.35 -11.01 -1.66
C ILE A 56 -14.71 -12.34 -1.21
N LYS A 57 -15.49 -13.28 -0.65
CA LYS A 57 -14.99 -14.61 -0.22
C LYS A 57 -14.15 -15.36 -1.25
N PRO A 58 -14.49 -15.36 -2.55
CA PRO A 58 -13.63 -16.00 -3.55
C PRO A 58 -12.21 -15.46 -3.57
N ALA A 59 -12.02 -14.14 -3.37
CA ALA A 59 -10.69 -13.52 -3.32
C ALA A 59 -9.89 -13.94 -2.09
N ASP A 60 -10.53 -14.02 -0.91
CA ASP A 60 -9.91 -14.54 0.31
C ASP A 60 -9.45 -16.00 0.09
N TRP A 61 -10.33 -16.86 -0.42
CA TRP A 61 -9.98 -18.27 -0.68
C TRP A 61 -8.84 -18.42 -1.68
N PHE A 62 -8.85 -17.61 -2.75
CA PHE A 62 -7.77 -17.63 -3.74
C PHE A 62 -6.46 -17.13 -3.15
N SER A 63 -6.49 -16.04 -2.38
CA SER A 63 -5.34 -15.47 -1.67
C SER A 63 -4.74 -16.50 -0.72
N ALA A 64 -5.56 -17.08 0.16
CA ALA A 64 -5.15 -18.11 1.10
C ALA A 64 -4.60 -19.36 0.40
N ALA A 65 -5.16 -19.76 -0.75
CA ALA A 65 -4.64 -20.88 -1.54
C ALA A 65 -3.29 -20.57 -2.22
N ALA A 66 -3.03 -19.31 -2.56
CA ALA A 66 -1.75 -18.87 -3.12
C ALA A 66 -0.65 -18.74 -2.05
N GLU A 67 -1.03 -18.44 -0.81
CA GLU A 67 -0.09 -18.22 0.31
C GLU A 67 0.20 -19.47 1.14
N ARG A 68 -0.67 -20.50 1.08
CA ARG A 68 -0.64 -21.65 1.99
C ARG A 68 -0.44 -22.98 1.26
N PHE A 69 0.18 -23.93 1.94
CA PHE A 69 0.15 -25.33 1.55
C PHE A 69 -1.17 -25.99 1.94
N VAL A 70 -1.59 -27.01 1.18
CA VAL A 70 -2.75 -27.83 1.54
C VAL A 70 -2.43 -28.67 2.77
N PHE A 71 -3.05 -28.34 3.91
CA PHE A 71 -2.86 -29.08 5.16
C PHE A 71 -3.79 -30.30 5.26
N PRO A 72 -3.30 -31.43 5.81
CA PRO A 72 -4.17 -32.50 6.29
C PRO A 72 -4.97 -32.02 7.51
N LYS A 73 -6.24 -32.45 7.62
CA LYS A 73 -7.26 -31.91 8.55
C LYS A 73 -6.89 -31.87 10.05
N GLU A 74 -5.87 -32.58 10.52
CA GLU A 74 -5.70 -32.86 11.96
C GLU A 74 -4.33 -32.58 12.58
N LYS A 75 -3.30 -32.12 11.84
CA LYS A 75 -1.90 -32.23 12.34
C LYS A 75 -1.04 -30.97 12.42
N CYS A 76 -1.57 -29.79 12.16
CA CYS A 76 -0.76 -28.57 12.21
C CYS A 76 -1.56 -27.44 12.87
N SER A 77 -1.70 -27.46 14.20
CA SER A 77 -2.26 -26.33 14.96
C SER A 77 -1.14 -25.59 15.68
N HIS A 78 -1.12 -24.27 15.55
CA HIS A 78 -0.24 -23.40 16.32
C HIS A 78 -1.06 -22.28 16.98
N THR A 79 -0.82 -22.05 18.27
CA THR A 79 -1.58 -21.10 19.09
C THR A 79 -0.69 -19.91 19.41
N PHE A 80 -0.81 -18.85 18.61
CA PHE A 80 0.03 -17.64 18.73
C PHE A 80 -0.09 -16.96 20.11
N SER A 81 -1.25 -17.05 20.77
CA SER A 81 -1.45 -16.49 22.12
C SER A 81 -0.66 -17.21 23.22
N VAL A 82 -0.20 -18.43 22.97
CA VAL A 82 0.67 -19.20 23.87
C VAL A 82 2.13 -18.99 23.49
N GLU A 83 2.43 -19.08 22.20
CA GLU A 83 3.80 -18.96 21.66
C GLU A 83 3.78 -18.03 20.45
N PRO A 84 4.00 -16.72 20.62
CA PRO A 84 4.07 -15.78 19.50
C PRO A 84 5.19 -16.15 18.54
N LEU A 85 4.84 -16.39 17.28
CA LEU A 85 5.78 -16.83 16.26
C LEU A 85 5.55 -16.12 14.93
N PHE A 86 6.65 -15.68 14.34
CA PHE A 86 6.75 -15.21 12.96
C PHE A 86 8.11 -15.64 12.43
N ILE A 87 8.17 -16.26 11.27
CA ILE A 87 9.37 -16.84 10.67
C ILE A 87 9.74 -16.02 9.45
N HIS A 88 10.95 -15.46 9.44
CA HIS A 88 11.40 -14.69 8.30
C HIS A 88 11.48 -15.59 7.03
N PRO A 89 10.80 -15.24 5.92
CA PRO A 89 10.61 -16.15 4.78
C PRO A 89 11.92 -16.59 4.10
N LEU A 90 12.94 -15.72 4.05
CA LEU A 90 14.23 -16.05 3.41
C LEU A 90 15.26 -16.71 4.34
N SER A 91 15.33 -16.30 5.61
CA SER A 91 16.36 -16.77 6.54
C SER A 91 15.89 -17.89 7.45
N SER A 92 14.59 -18.17 7.45
CA SER A 92 13.92 -19.10 8.37
C SER A 92 14.17 -18.80 9.85
N LYS A 93 14.63 -17.58 10.19
CA LYS A 93 14.85 -17.15 11.57
C LYS A 93 13.55 -16.66 12.19
N PRO A 94 13.25 -17.02 13.45
CA PRO A 94 12.11 -16.48 14.15
C PRO A 94 12.32 -14.99 14.47
N PHE A 95 11.24 -14.22 14.42
CA PHE A 95 11.16 -12.89 14.99
C PHE A 95 10.96 -12.99 16.49
N ASN A 96 11.76 -12.23 17.25
CA ASN A 96 11.69 -12.22 18.70
C ASN A 96 10.62 -11.23 19.16
N PHE A 97 9.43 -11.74 19.48
CA PHE A 97 8.39 -10.94 20.10
C PHE A 97 8.80 -10.50 21.52
N PRO A 98 8.38 -9.29 21.97
CA PRO A 98 8.61 -8.85 23.34
C PRO A 98 8.03 -9.82 24.38
N GLU A 99 8.66 -9.88 25.55
CA GLU A 99 8.15 -10.70 26.65
C GLU A 99 6.72 -10.27 27.04
N GLY A 100 5.84 -11.25 27.21
CA GLY A 100 4.43 -11.01 27.54
C GLY A 100 3.61 -10.34 26.43
N PHE A 101 4.08 -10.34 25.18
CA PHE A 101 3.37 -9.73 24.04
C PHE A 101 1.94 -10.27 23.88
N ALA A 102 1.76 -11.59 23.83
CA ALA A 102 0.41 -12.18 23.72
C ALA A 102 -0.50 -11.87 24.91
N ALA A 103 0.04 -11.74 26.12
CA ALA A 103 -0.73 -11.40 27.32
C ALA A 103 -1.30 -9.96 27.26
N LYS A 104 -0.75 -9.10 26.40
CA LYS A 104 -1.22 -7.72 26.16
C LYS A 104 -2.13 -7.60 24.93
N SER A 105 -2.70 -8.71 24.45
CA SER A 105 -3.58 -8.75 23.28
C SER A 105 -4.68 -7.69 23.31
N GLY A 106 -5.34 -7.46 24.46
CA GLY A 106 -6.36 -6.42 24.59
C GLY A 106 -5.86 -5.00 24.27
N SER A 107 -4.66 -4.65 24.74
CA SER A 107 -4.01 -3.35 24.42
C SER A 107 -3.59 -3.28 22.95
N HIS A 108 -3.16 -4.40 22.37
CA HIS A 108 -2.82 -4.48 20.94
C HIS A 108 -4.06 -4.28 20.06
N THR A 109 -5.18 -4.94 20.38
CA THR A 109 -6.46 -4.74 19.72
C THR A 109 -6.92 -3.28 19.83
N GLU A 110 -6.83 -2.67 21.01
CA GLU A 110 -7.19 -1.26 21.20
C GLU A 110 -6.32 -0.32 20.34
N ALA A 111 -5.02 -0.57 20.24
CA ALA A 111 -4.12 0.20 19.39
C ALA A 111 -4.49 0.07 17.90
N ILE A 112 -4.83 -1.14 17.44
CA ILE A 112 -5.27 -1.41 16.06
C ILE A 112 -6.57 -0.65 15.75
N GLN A 113 -7.55 -0.69 16.66
CA GLN A 113 -8.84 0.00 16.48
C GLN A 113 -8.67 1.52 16.52
N THR A 114 -7.87 2.05 17.45
CA THR A 114 -7.62 3.49 17.58
C THR A 114 -6.88 4.06 16.36
N ALA A 115 -5.99 3.27 15.75
CA ALA A 115 -5.25 3.67 14.56
C ALA A 115 -6.12 4.00 13.34
N ILE A 116 -7.35 3.45 13.28
CA ILE A 116 -8.34 3.74 12.25
C ILE A 116 -8.82 5.20 12.33
N GLY A 117 -9.02 5.74 13.54
CA GLY A 117 -9.54 7.10 13.74
C GLY A 117 -8.66 8.22 13.17
N GLY A 118 -7.42 7.90 12.79
CA GLY A 118 -6.52 8.77 12.04
C GLY A 118 -6.82 8.88 10.54
N ILE A 119 -7.82 8.18 10.02
CA ILE A 119 -8.22 8.19 8.61
C ILE A 119 -9.61 8.84 8.52
N ARG A 120 -9.67 10.08 8.02
CA ARG A 120 -10.90 10.88 7.95
C ARG A 120 -11.11 11.42 6.54
N THR A 121 -11.91 10.71 5.76
CA THR A 121 -12.32 11.13 4.42
C THR A 121 -13.66 10.48 4.10
N ASP A 122 -14.51 11.18 3.35
CA ASP A 122 -15.79 10.67 2.84
C ASP A 122 -15.65 10.02 1.46
N ASP A 123 -14.49 10.18 0.81
CA ASP A 123 -14.19 9.57 -0.48
C ASP A 123 -13.67 8.14 -0.30
N TRP A 124 -14.33 7.17 -0.93
CA TRP A 124 -13.96 5.75 -0.78
C TRP A 124 -12.61 5.39 -1.38
N HIS A 125 -12.18 6.10 -2.43
CA HIS A 125 -10.88 5.87 -3.05
C HIS A 125 -9.75 6.35 -2.12
N GLU A 126 -9.84 7.58 -1.62
CA GLU A 126 -8.92 8.09 -0.62
C GLU A 126 -8.96 7.24 0.65
N ARG A 127 -10.15 6.82 1.11
CA ARG A 127 -10.30 5.96 2.28
C ARG A 127 -9.53 4.67 2.10
N PHE A 128 -9.74 3.96 0.99
CA PHE A 128 -9.01 2.73 0.70
C PHE A 128 -7.50 2.95 0.71
N PHE A 129 -7.03 3.99 0.01
CA PHE A 129 -5.61 4.32 -0.06
C PHE A 129 -5.01 4.56 1.33
N LEU A 130 -5.67 5.35 2.17
CA LEU A 130 -5.21 5.66 3.52
C LEU A 130 -5.25 4.45 4.45
N TYR A 131 -6.24 3.56 4.34
CA TYR A 131 -6.27 2.30 5.09
C TYR A 131 -5.09 1.41 4.73
N TRP A 132 -4.87 1.16 3.44
CA TRP A 132 -3.74 0.36 2.96
C TRP A 132 -2.39 0.96 3.34
N ARG A 133 -2.26 2.29 3.28
CA ARG A 133 -0.99 2.99 3.48
C ARG A 133 -0.66 3.24 4.96
N ARG A 134 -1.64 3.64 5.78
CA ARG A 134 -1.40 4.23 7.11
C ARG A 134 -1.88 3.39 8.26
N TRP A 135 -2.80 2.43 8.09
CA TRP A 135 -3.36 1.72 9.24
C TRP A 135 -2.29 0.94 10.03
N GLN A 136 -1.46 0.16 9.33
CA GLN A 136 -0.33 -0.57 9.94
C GLN A 136 0.64 0.40 10.63
N GLU A 137 1.05 1.47 9.95
CA GLU A 137 2.01 2.44 10.50
C GLU A 137 1.45 3.11 11.76
N ASN A 138 0.20 3.58 11.71
CA ASN A 138 -0.48 4.19 12.84
C ASN A 138 -0.58 3.20 14.02
N ALA A 139 -0.94 1.94 13.77
CA ALA A 139 -1.04 0.92 14.83
C ALA A 139 0.31 0.62 15.48
N THR A 140 1.39 0.56 14.68
CA THR A 140 2.74 0.26 15.18
C THR A 140 3.42 1.45 15.86
N ALA A 141 3.02 2.67 15.54
CA ALA A 141 3.56 3.91 16.10
C ALA A 141 2.96 4.28 17.47
N LEU A 142 1.80 3.72 17.83
CA LEU A 142 1.20 3.91 19.14
C LEU A 142 2.02 3.13 20.19
N GLY A 143 2.57 3.81 21.19
CA GLY A 143 3.33 3.17 22.27
C GLY A 143 4.49 2.28 21.77
N ASN A 144 4.66 1.11 22.41
CA ASN A 144 5.67 0.11 22.06
C ASN A 144 5.07 -1.06 21.26
N HIS A 145 4.31 -0.75 20.20
CA HIS A 145 3.56 -1.74 19.40
C HIS A 145 4.22 -2.13 18.07
N GLN A 146 5.53 -1.94 17.91
CA GLN A 146 6.25 -2.25 16.66
C GLN A 146 6.08 -3.70 16.19
N ALA A 147 5.96 -4.65 17.12
CA ALA A 147 5.77 -6.06 16.82
C ALA A 147 4.42 -6.37 16.14
N LEU A 148 3.44 -5.45 16.15
CA LEU A 148 2.19 -5.61 15.40
C LEU A 148 2.40 -5.67 13.88
N ALA A 149 3.55 -5.18 13.38
CA ALA A 149 3.90 -5.33 11.98
C ALA A 149 4.11 -6.79 11.55
N PHE A 150 4.39 -7.68 12.51
CA PHE A 150 4.77 -9.09 12.28
C PHE A 150 3.70 -10.09 12.72
N LEU A 151 2.43 -9.66 12.91
CA LEU A 151 1.34 -10.59 13.18
C LEU A 151 1.11 -11.49 11.95
N PRO A 152 1.16 -12.83 12.10
CA PRO A 152 1.03 -13.74 10.97
C PRO A 152 -0.43 -13.79 10.47
N ALA A 153 -0.62 -13.96 9.16
CA ALA A 153 -1.97 -14.17 8.61
C ALA A 153 -2.50 -15.57 8.94
N ASP A 154 -1.62 -16.57 8.89
CA ASP A 154 -1.90 -17.94 9.31
C ASP A 154 -0.90 -18.35 10.39
N THR A 155 -1.39 -18.69 11.59
CA THR A 155 -0.52 -19.06 12.71
C THR A 155 0.27 -20.33 12.44
N ARG A 156 -0.18 -21.18 11.51
CA ARG A 156 0.47 -22.46 11.15
C ARG A 156 1.58 -22.29 10.12
N ILE A 157 1.48 -21.26 9.28
CA ILE A 157 2.51 -20.84 8.31
C ILE A 157 2.84 -19.38 8.59
N PRO A 158 3.56 -19.09 9.68
CA PRO A 158 3.71 -17.72 10.16
C PRO A 158 4.84 -16.97 9.41
N ASP A 159 4.90 -17.05 8.09
CA ASP A 159 5.95 -16.46 7.25
C ASP A 159 5.54 -15.22 6.45
N HIS A 160 4.24 -14.92 6.44
CA HIS A 160 3.64 -13.73 5.86
C HIS A 160 2.70 -13.06 6.86
N THR A 161 2.66 -11.73 6.79
CA THR A 161 1.91 -10.92 7.74
C THR A 161 0.45 -10.82 7.32
N ILE A 162 -0.44 -10.66 8.29
CA ILE A 162 -1.86 -10.40 8.03
C ILE A 162 -2.06 -9.15 7.14
N TRP A 163 -1.19 -8.15 7.28
CA TRP A 163 -1.20 -6.93 6.46
C TRP A 163 -0.94 -7.19 4.96
N ASN A 164 -0.15 -8.22 4.65
CA ASN A 164 0.10 -8.62 3.26
C ASN A 164 -1.08 -9.44 2.74
N HIS A 165 -1.58 -10.39 3.52
CA HIS A 165 -2.76 -11.20 3.16
C HIS A 165 -3.96 -10.31 2.83
N MET A 166 -4.27 -9.35 3.70
CA MET A 166 -5.35 -8.37 3.47
C MET A 166 -5.14 -7.57 2.17
N ALA A 167 -3.91 -7.16 1.87
CA ALA A 167 -3.59 -6.41 0.65
C ALA A 167 -3.74 -7.29 -0.62
N VAL A 168 -3.31 -8.54 -0.58
CA VAL A 168 -3.47 -9.48 -1.71
C VAL A 168 -4.94 -9.81 -1.94
N THR A 169 -5.71 -10.05 -0.87
CA THR A 169 -7.17 -10.25 -0.95
C THR A 169 -7.88 -9.03 -1.57
N ALA A 170 -7.47 -7.81 -1.18
CA ALA A 170 -7.99 -6.58 -1.77
C ALA A 170 -7.60 -6.38 -3.25
N ALA A 171 -6.41 -6.82 -3.66
CA ALA A 171 -5.95 -6.79 -5.04
C ALA A 171 -6.73 -7.78 -5.93
N LEU A 172 -7.12 -8.93 -5.37
CA LEU A 172 -7.85 -9.99 -6.07
C LEU A 172 -9.37 -9.75 -6.13
N ALA A 173 -9.95 -8.97 -5.23
CA ALA A 173 -11.39 -8.69 -5.21
C ALA A 173 -11.95 -8.14 -6.55
N PRO A 174 -11.29 -7.18 -7.22
CA PRO A 174 -11.68 -6.74 -8.57
C PRO A 174 -11.61 -7.81 -9.66
N CYS A 175 -10.89 -8.91 -9.42
CA CYS A 175 -10.69 -9.99 -10.39
C CYS A 175 -11.81 -11.04 -10.34
N ILE A 176 -12.82 -10.86 -9.49
CA ILE A 176 -13.95 -11.79 -9.35
C ILE A 176 -14.93 -11.60 -10.52
N ILE A 177 -15.05 -12.60 -11.38
CA ILE A 177 -16.06 -12.69 -12.44
C ILE A 177 -16.99 -13.87 -12.12
N LYS A 178 -18.28 -13.59 -11.91
CA LYS A 178 -19.32 -14.61 -11.68
C LYS A 178 -18.94 -15.62 -10.56
N GLY A 179 -18.28 -15.14 -9.52
CA GLY A 179 -17.84 -15.96 -8.37
C GLY A 179 -16.48 -16.64 -8.54
N GLU A 180 -15.82 -16.54 -9.69
CA GLU A 180 -14.48 -17.07 -9.92
C GLU A 180 -13.44 -15.95 -9.97
N VAL A 181 -12.31 -16.13 -9.30
CA VAL A 181 -11.19 -15.17 -9.35
C VAL A 181 -10.36 -15.43 -10.61
N ARG A 182 -10.25 -14.43 -11.47
CA ARG A 182 -9.54 -14.50 -12.76
C ARG A 182 -8.53 -13.36 -12.89
N PRO A 183 -7.43 -13.38 -12.09
CA PRO A 183 -6.45 -12.31 -12.14
C PRO A 183 -5.54 -12.48 -13.38
N GLU A 184 -5.13 -11.36 -13.95
CA GLU A 184 -4.04 -11.30 -14.92
C GLU A 184 -2.80 -10.67 -14.28
N LEU A 185 -1.62 -10.93 -14.84
CA LEU A 185 -0.37 -10.32 -14.39
C LEU A 185 0.19 -9.40 -15.47
N LEU A 186 0.41 -8.14 -15.11
CA LEU A 186 1.09 -7.15 -15.95
C LEU A 186 2.53 -6.98 -15.46
N LEU A 187 3.50 -7.37 -16.29
CA LEU A 187 4.91 -7.04 -16.11
C LEU A 187 5.29 -5.88 -17.03
N PHE A 188 5.63 -4.74 -16.43
CA PHE A 188 6.08 -3.55 -17.17
C PHE A 188 7.59 -3.36 -16.97
N GLN A 189 8.29 -2.97 -18.04
CA GLN A 189 9.72 -2.67 -17.99
C GLN A 189 10.04 -1.41 -18.82
N PHE A 190 10.77 -0.48 -18.19
CA PHE A 190 11.32 0.72 -18.80
C PHE A 190 12.82 0.55 -19.05
N GLY A 191 13.32 0.88 -20.24
CA GLY A 191 14.75 0.76 -20.57
C GLY A 191 15.09 1.21 -21.99
N PRO A 192 16.40 1.31 -22.33
CA PRO A 192 17.58 0.85 -21.58
C PRO A 192 18.00 1.77 -20.42
N VAL A 193 18.25 1.20 -19.24
CA VAL A 193 18.59 1.94 -18.01
C VAL A 193 20.10 2.13 -17.84
N GLN A 194 20.87 1.07 -18.02
CA GLN A 194 22.31 1.08 -17.79
C GLN A 194 23.02 2.03 -18.74
N GLU A 195 22.67 1.97 -20.03
CA GLU A 195 23.24 2.83 -21.06
C GLU A 195 22.97 4.32 -20.80
N PHE A 196 21.78 4.64 -20.27
CA PHE A 196 21.40 6.00 -19.89
C PHE A 196 22.20 6.50 -18.68
N ILE A 197 22.23 5.73 -17.59
CA ILE A 197 22.94 6.09 -16.36
C ILE A 197 24.45 6.21 -16.61
N ALA A 198 25.00 5.36 -17.48
CA ALA A 198 26.42 5.37 -17.84
C ALA A 198 26.89 6.66 -18.55
N GLN A 199 25.98 7.50 -19.07
CA GLN A 199 26.35 8.78 -19.67
C GLN A 199 26.72 9.86 -18.65
N ALA A 200 26.50 9.62 -17.35
CA ALA A 200 26.80 10.58 -16.29
C ALA A 200 28.31 10.92 -16.23
N ARG A 201 28.64 12.22 -16.15
CA ARG A 201 30.03 12.71 -16.01
C ARG A 201 30.38 13.15 -14.59
N SER A 202 29.39 13.22 -13.70
CA SER A 202 29.54 13.58 -12.30
C SER A 202 28.60 12.75 -11.41
N THR A 203 28.88 12.70 -10.11
CA THR A 203 27.97 12.06 -9.13
C THR A 203 26.59 12.71 -9.13
N ARG A 204 26.51 14.03 -9.41
CA ARG A 204 25.24 14.74 -9.53
C ARG A 204 24.45 14.24 -10.74
N ASP A 205 25.09 14.09 -11.90
CA ASP A 205 24.44 13.56 -13.10
C ASP A 205 23.97 12.12 -12.89
N LEU A 206 24.80 11.31 -12.22
CA LEU A 206 24.47 9.92 -11.88
C LEU A 206 23.22 9.84 -10.99
N TRP A 207 23.19 10.65 -9.93
CA TRP A 207 22.04 10.75 -9.03
C TRP A 207 20.80 11.27 -9.77
N SER A 208 20.93 12.37 -10.53
CA SER A 208 19.82 12.97 -11.27
C SER A 208 19.25 12.02 -12.33
N GLY A 209 20.10 11.29 -13.05
CA GLY A 209 19.66 10.28 -14.02
C GLY A 209 18.91 9.12 -13.35
N SER A 210 19.43 8.63 -12.22
CA SER A 210 18.78 7.57 -11.43
C SER A 210 17.44 8.02 -10.86
N TYR A 211 17.37 9.25 -10.37
CA TYR A 211 16.15 9.86 -9.84
C TYR A 211 15.12 10.10 -10.93
N LEU A 212 15.51 10.59 -12.11
CA LEU A 212 14.63 10.76 -13.25
C LEU A 212 13.96 9.45 -13.64
N ILE A 213 14.72 8.34 -13.69
CA ILE A 213 14.15 7.01 -13.98
C ILE A 213 13.14 6.61 -12.91
N SER A 214 13.49 6.74 -11.63
CA SER A 214 12.58 6.42 -10.53
C SER A 214 11.30 7.26 -10.57
N TRP A 215 11.42 8.55 -10.90
CA TRP A 215 10.30 9.49 -11.02
C TRP A 215 9.38 9.12 -12.18
N LEU A 216 9.92 8.87 -13.37
CA LEU A 216 9.13 8.45 -14.54
C LEU A 216 8.41 7.11 -14.28
N VAL A 217 9.09 6.15 -13.65
CA VAL A 217 8.46 4.89 -13.27
C VAL A 217 7.38 5.11 -12.20
N ALA A 218 7.57 6.03 -11.26
CA ALA A 218 6.55 6.38 -10.28
C ALA A 218 5.27 6.90 -10.96
N HIS A 219 5.39 7.70 -12.02
CA HIS A 219 4.26 8.16 -12.83
C HIS A 219 3.58 7.01 -13.59
N ALA A 220 4.34 6.07 -14.13
CA ALA A 220 3.78 4.85 -14.73
C ALA A 220 3.01 4.01 -13.70
N ILE A 221 3.60 3.77 -12.54
CA ILE A 221 2.96 3.04 -11.44
C ILE A 221 1.68 3.77 -11.02
N LYS A 222 1.74 5.09 -10.81
CA LYS A 222 0.59 5.92 -10.47
C LYS A 222 -0.56 5.75 -11.48
N ALA A 223 -0.26 5.82 -12.78
CA ALA A 223 -1.26 5.66 -13.83
C ALA A 223 -1.92 4.27 -13.83
N VAL A 224 -1.23 3.25 -13.32
CA VAL A 224 -1.79 1.91 -13.12
C VAL A 224 -2.55 1.83 -11.79
N THR A 225 -2.04 2.38 -10.70
CA THR A 225 -2.63 2.23 -9.36
C THR A 225 -3.81 3.15 -9.09
N ASP A 226 -3.89 4.33 -9.71
CA ASP A 226 -5.03 5.24 -9.58
C ASP A 226 -6.37 4.56 -9.92
N PRO A 227 -6.50 3.73 -10.97
CA PRO A 227 -7.76 3.03 -11.26
C PRO A 227 -7.98 1.72 -10.49
N ILE A 228 -6.94 1.03 -10.02
CA ILE A 228 -7.11 -0.33 -9.44
C ILE A 228 -6.58 -0.50 -8.01
N GLY A 229 -5.93 0.51 -7.45
CA GLY A 229 -5.37 0.52 -6.09
C GLY A 229 -3.87 0.16 -6.06
N PRO A 230 -3.10 0.73 -5.10
CA PRO A 230 -1.66 0.49 -4.97
C PRO A 230 -1.29 -0.88 -4.39
N ASP A 231 -2.21 -1.52 -3.69
CA ASP A 231 -2.10 -2.90 -3.19
C ASP A 231 -1.97 -3.94 -4.31
N ALA A 232 -2.40 -3.61 -5.53
CA ALA A 232 -2.27 -4.47 -6.70
C ALA A 232 -0.82 -4.67 -7.17
N VAL A 233 0.11 -3.81 -6.74
CA VAL A 233 1.52 -3.90 -7.12
C VAL A 233 2.25 -4.91 -6.24
N VAL A 234 2.59 -6.05 -6.84
CA VAL A 234 3.36 -7.14 -6.19
C VAL A 234 4.82 -6.74 -6.05
N PHE A 235 5.38 -6.06 -7.04
CA PHE A 235 6.75 -5.56 -7.02
C PHE A 235 6.86 -4.24 -7.78
N PRO A 236 7.57 -3.22 -7.24
CA PRO A 236 8.12 -3.14 -5.89
C PRO A 236 7.04 -2.91 -4.82
N SER A 237 7.38 -3.05 -3.54
CA SER A 237 6.49 -2.57 -2.47
C SER A 237 6.36 -1.05 -2.52
N LEU A 238 5.13 -0.56 -2.63
CA LEU A 238 4.83 0.88 -2.66
C LEU A 238 4.58 1.47 -1.27
N ARG A 239 4.24 0.63 -0.28
CA ARG A 239 3.93 1.10 1.07
C ARG A 239 5.19 1.71 1.69
N GLY A 240 5.15 3.01 1.98
CA GLY A 240 6.30 3.72 2.54
C GLY A 240 7.23 4.37 1.52
N ASN A 241 7.00 4.18 0.22
CA ASN A 241 7.87 4.73 -0.82
C ASN A 241 7.70 6.25 -0.93
N GLY A 242 8.78 7.01 -0.74
CA GLY A 242 8.69 8.48 -0.65
C GLY A 242 8.38 9.18 -1.97
N ILE A 243 8.88 8.65 -3.09
CA ILE A 243 8.56 9.19 -4.42
C ILE A 243 7.07 8.97 -4.71
N PHE A 244 6.58 7.76 -4.47
CA PHE A 244 5.16 7.43 -4.66
C PHE A 244 4.24 8.24 -3.73
N ASP A 245 4.60 8.39 -2.45
CA ASP A 245 3.85 9.22 -1.51
C ASP A 245 3.87 10.70 -1.93
N ALA A 246 4.99 11.22 -2.44
CA ALA A 246 5.10 12.60 -2.92
C ALA A 246 4.17 12.90 -4.11
N LEU A 247 4.01 11.95 -5.05
CA LEU A 247 3.07 12.09 -6.17
C LEU A 247 1.60 12.20 -5.74
N HIS A 248 1.29 11.72 -4.54
CA HIS A 248 -0.07 11.74 -3.99
C HIS A 248 -0.27 12.79 -2.88
N ARG A 249 0.74 13.65 -2.65
CA ARG A 249 0.70 14.71 -1.64
C ARG A 249 -0.60 15.51 -1.68
N GLU A 250 -0.93 16.03 -2.85
CA GLU A 250 -2.10 16.91 -2.99
C GLU A 250 -3.42 16.12 -3.10
N THR A 251 -3.37 14.83 -3.44
CA THR A 251 -4.56 14.00 -3.66
C THR A 251 -5.07 13.34 -2.38
N TYR A 252 -4.17 12.71 -1.59
CA TYR A 252 -4.56 11.92 -0.42
C TYR A 252 -4.02 12.48 0.90
N TYR A 253 -3.12 13.47 0.85
CA TYR A 253 -2.45 13.97 2.04
C TYR A 253 -2.70 15.44 2.36
N ALA A 254 -3.56 16.11 1.59
CA ALA A 254 -3.91 17.51 1.76
C ALA A 254 -4.94 17.76 2.87
N ALA A 255 -5.67 16.72 3.31
CA ALA A 255 -6.68 16.82 4.36
C ALA A 255 -6.07 17.39 5.65
N GLN A 256 -6.70 18.42 6.19
CA GLN A 256 -6.28 19.11 7.42
C GLN A 256 -7.07 18.59 8.63
N TRP A 257 -6.39 18.35 9.75
CA TRP A 257 -7.05 18.02 11.01
C TRP A 257 -6.40 18.71 12.20
N LYS A 258 -7.25 18.95 13.22
CA LYS A 258 -6.81 19.42 14.53
C LYS A 258 -6.07 18.32 15.26
N GLN A 259 -4.83 18.58 15.66
CA GLN A 259 -4.12 17.78 16.63
C GLN A 259 -4.51 18.24 18.04
N GLY A 260 -4.83 17.28 18.91
CA GLY A 260 -5.01 17.49 20.36
C GLY A 260 -5.97 18.60 20.78
N ASP A 261 -5.91 18.95 22.07
CA ASP A 261 -6.63 20.08 22.66
C ASP A 261 -5.90 21.42 22.43
N ASP A 262 -4.71 21.38 21.83
CA ASP A 262 -3.85 22.52 21.50
C ASP A 262 -4.30 23.28 20.23
N GLY A 263 -5.28 22.73 19.50
CA GLY A 263 -5.99 23.43 18.42
C GLY A 263 -5.18 23.65 17.13
N GLN A 264 -3.93 23.17 17.07
CA GLN A 264 -3.09 23.28 15.88
C GLN A 264 -3.60 22.36 14.77
N THR A 265 -3.67 22.89 13.55
CA THR A 265 -4.12 22.16 12.37
C THR A 265 -2.90 21.74 11.55
N GLN A 266 -2.83 20.47 11.16
CA GLN A 266 -1.80 19.96 10.25
C GLN A 266 -2.42 19.00 9.23
N THR A 267 -1.76 18.89 8.08
CA THR A 267 -2.10 17.96 7.00
C THR A 267 -1.56 16.55 7.26
N THR A 268 -2.09 15.54 6.56
CA THR A 268 -1.49 14.19 6.54
C THR A 268 -0.03 14.24 6.13
N TRP A 269 0.29 15.08 5.16
CA TRP A 269 1.64 15.22 4.64
C TRP A 269 2.61 15.74 5.71
N GLU A 270 2.23 16.78 6.45
CA GLU A 270 3.06 17.32 7.53
C GLU A 270 3.28 16.29 8.64
N ARG A 271 2.26 15.50 8.96
CA ARG A 271 2.40 14.38 9.90
C ARG A 271 3.37 13.33 9.36
N LEU A 272 3.26 12.93 8.10
CA LEU A 272 4.19 11.99 7.47
C LEU A 272 5.64 12.49 7.55
N VAL A 273 5.86 13.76 7.22
CA VAL A 273 7.19 14.40 7.32
C VAL A 273 7.69 14.38 8.77
N LYS A 274 6.83 14.71 9.74
CA LYS A 274 7.17 14.68 11.17
C LYS A 274 7.49 13.26 11.66
N ASP A 275 6.75 12.25 11.21
CA ASP A 275 6.96 10.83 11.55
C ASP A 275 8.34 10.33 11.07
N LYS A 276 8.85 10.86 9.95
CA LYS A 276 10.23 10.56 9.49
C LYS A 276 11.31 11.17 10.39
N GLY A 277 11.00 12.24 11.11
CA GLY A 277 11.90 12.93 12.02
C GLY A 277 12.64 14.10 11.36
N GLY A 278 13.98 14.10 11.43
CA GLY A 278 14.79 15.25 10.98
C GLY A 278 14.87 15.42 9.46
N LYS A 279 15.27 16.62 9.02
CA LYS A 279 15.40 16.99 7.59
C LYS A 279 16.20 15.98 6.75
N ALA A 280 17.27 15.40 7.31
CA ALA A 280 18.09 14.40 6.61
C ALA A 280 17.28 13.12 6.28
N LYS A 281 16.50 12.60 7.23
CA LYS A 281 15.66 11.40 7.00
C LYS A 281 14.55 11.65 5.99
N VAL A 282 14.00 12.86 5.99
CA VAL A 282 13.00 13.29 4.99
C VAL A 282 13.65 13.37 3.60
N ALA A 283 14.85 13.94 3.51
CA ALA A 283 15.61 13.99 2.27
C ALA A 283 15.94 12.57 1.76
N ASP A 284 16.42 11.66 2.62
CA ASP A 284 16.69 10.27 2.24
C ASP A 284 15.43 9.57 1.74
N TRP A 285 14.29 9.80 2.39
CA TRP A 285 13.00 9.22 1.99
C TRP A 285 12.51 9.73 0.63
N LEU A 286 12.64 11.03 0.35
CA LEU A 286 12.09 11.65 -0.86
C LEU A 286 13.07 11.65 -2.05
N LEU A 287 14.37 11.74 -1.79
CA LEU A 287 15.40 12.00 -2.81
C LEU A 287 16.21 10.75 -3.19
N THR A 288 15.97 9.61 -2.53
CA THR A 288 16.60 8.34 -2.92
C THR A 288 15.82 7.69 -4.06
N PRO A 289 16.47 7.37 -5.20
CA PRO A 289 15.83 6.68 -6.33
C PRO A 289 15.54 5.21 -5.96
N THR A 290 14.39 4.99 -5.33
CA THR A 290 14.01 3.69 -4.73
C THR A 290 13.13 2.83 -5.63
N LEU A 291 12.61 3.39 -6.72
CA LEU A 291 11.72 2.67 -7.64
C LEU A 291 12.54 2.07 -8.79
N PRO A 292 12.52 0.73 -8.95
CA PRO A 292 13.24 0.06 -10.02
C PRO A 292 12.57 0.33 -11.38
N ASN A 293 13.25 0.00 -12.46
CA ASN A 293 12.76 0.18 -13.82
C ASN A 293 11.72 -0.84 -14.29
N ARG A 294 11.26 -1.72 -13.40
CA ARG A 294 10.27 -2.76 -13.70
C ARG A 294 9.29 -2.89 -12.53
N PHE A 295 8.05 -3.18 -12.84
CA PHE A 295 7.04 -3.46 -11.83
C PHE A 295 6.09 -4.57 -12.29
N LEU A 296 5.57 -5.32 -11.33
CA LEU A 296 4.64 -6.44 -11.52
C LEU A 296 3.34 -6.12 -10.79
N VAL A 297 2.21 -6.24 -11.49
CA VAL A 297 0.88 -5.87 -10.98
C VAL A 297 -0.12 -6.99 -11.22
N ILE A 298 -0.98 -7.24 -10.24
CA ILE A 298 -2.21 -8.02 -10.40
C ILE A 298 -3.25 -7.10 -11.03
N VAL A 299 -3.76 -7.45 -12.20
CA VAL A 299 -4.74 -6.61 -12.91
C VAL A 299 -6.05 -7.36 -13.09
N PRO A 300 -7.20 -6.65 -13.06
CA PRO A 300 -8.48 -7.25 -13.42
C PRO A 300 -8.43 -7.83 -14.84
N PRO A 301 -9.20 -8.89 -15.12
CA PRO A 301 -9.20 -9.57 -16.41
C PRO A 301 -9.58 -8.61 -17.54
N GLY A 302 -8.77 -8.59 -18.61
CA GLY A 302 -8.95 -7.71 -19.78
C GLY A 302 -8.42 -6.28 -19.62
N GLU A 303 -7.94 -5.88 -18.44
CA GLU A 303 -7.45 -4.50 -18.19
C GLU A 303 -5.96 -4.32 -18.48
N GLY A 304 -5.21 -5.41 -18.64
CA GLY A 304 -3.74 -5.39 -18.75
C GLY A 304 -3.23 -4.48 -19.88
N GLU A 305 -3.79 -4.57 -21.08
CA GLU A 305 -3.37 -3.73 -22.21
C GLU A 305 -3.67 -2.25 -21.98
N ARG A 306 -4.86 -1.94 -21.47
CA ARG A 306 -5.29 -0.55 -21.19
C ARG A 306 -4.36 0.10 -20.16
N LEU A 307 -4.07 -0.61 -19.08
CA LEU A 307 -3.19 -0.13 -18.01
C LEU A 307 -1.73 -0.01 -18.48
N ALA A 308 -1.24 -0.94 -19.31
CA ALA A 308 0.10 -0.86 -19.89
C ALA A 308 0.26 0.38 -20.79
N ARG A 309 -0.76 0.68 -21.63
CA ARG A 309 -0.77 1.89 -22.47
C ARG A 309 -0.87 3.16 -21.63
N ALA A 310 -1.65 3.17 -20.55
CA ALA A 310 -1.72 4.29 -19.62
C ALA A 310 -0.36 4.56 -18.96
N ALA A 311 0.33 3.52 -18.49
CA ALA A 311 1.68 3.62 -17.94
C ALA A 311 2.69 4.21 -18.94
N GLN A 312 2.67 3.71 -20.19
CA GLN A 312 3.52 4.22 -21.27
C GLN A 312 3.24 5.71 -21.56
N GLN A 313 1.97 6.08 -21.64
CA GLN A 313 1.58 7.46 -21.92
C GLN A 313 1.98 8.39 -20.78
N ALA A 314 1.82 7.95 -19.52
CA ALA A 314 2.21 8.73 -18.35
C ALA A 314 3.71 9.06 -18.35
N ILE A 315 4.58 8.11 -18.70
CA ILE A 315 6.03 8.36 -18.84
C ILE A 315 6.30 9.40 -19.93
N ARG A 316 5.68 9.26 -21.10
CA ARG A 316 5.90 10.18 -22.22
C ARG A 316 5.45 11.61 -21.89
N SER A 317 4.26 11.73 -21.32
CA SER A 317 3.70 13.01 -20.89
C SER A 317 4.55 13.67 -19.81
N GLU A 318 4.99 12.92 -18.81
CA GLU A 318 5.83 13.46 -17.73
C GLU A 318 7.20 13.88 -18.24
N LEU A 319 7.84 13.08 -19.10
CA LEU A 319 9.13 13.43 -19.69
C LEU A 319 9.02 14.72 -20.54
N ALA A 320 7.95 14.87 -21.32
CA ALA A 320 7.69 16.08 -22.08
C ALA A 320 7.49 17.29 -21.16
N MET A 321 6.70 17.15 -20.09
CA MET A 321 6.47 18.20 -19.10
C MET A 321 7.76 18.63 -18.40
N ILE A 322 8.62 17.68 -18.01
CA ILE A 322 9.94 17.96 -17.46
C ILE A 322 10.78 18.77 -18.46
N GLY A 323 10.82 18.33 -19.73
CA GLY A 323 11.54 19.04 -20.80
C GLY A 323 11.07 20.48 -20.99
N GLU A 324 9.75 20.70 -21.03
CA GLU A 324 9.17 22.04 -21.13
C GLU A 324 9.53 22.92 -19.93
N ASN A 325 9.48 22.38 -18.71
CA ASN A 325 9.82 23.11 -17.50
C ASN A 325 11.31 23.46 -17.44
N VAL A 326 12.19 22.56 -17.88
CA VAL A 326 13.63 22.83 -18.03
C VAL A 326 13.83 23.96 -19.04
N TRP A 327 13.16 23.93 -20.19
CA TRP A 327 13.27 24.97 -21.20
C TRP A 327 12.79 26.34 -20.70
N LYS A 328 11.63 26.39 -20.02
CA LYS A 328 11.12 27.62 -19.39
C LYS A 328 12.12 28.19 -18.38
N TRP A 329 12.72 27.33 -17.56
CA TRP A 329 13.75 27.75 -16.60
C TRP A 329 14.99 28.30 -17.31
N LEU A 330 15.44 27.64 -18.38
CA LEU A 330 16.58 28.08 -19.18
C LEU A 330 16.34 29.45 -19.83
N LEU A 331 15.18 29.68 -20.46
CA LEU A 331 14.83 30.97 -21.05
C LEU A 331 14.83 32.10 -20.00
N ALA A 332 14.33 31.83 -18.80
CA ALA A 332 14.34 32.80 -17.71
C ALA A 332 15.74 33.09 -17.14
N ASN A 333 16.71 32.19 -17.34
CA ASN A 333 18.06 32.27 -16.78
C ASN A 333 19.17 32.44 -17.84
N GLY A 334 18.81 32.86 -19.07
CA GLY A 334 19.76 33.31 -20.09
C GLY A 334 20.05 32.34 -21.24
N ALA A 335 19.22 31.33 -21.46
CA ALA A 335 19.28 30.56 -22.70
C ALA A 335 18.67 31.33 -23.88
N GLN A 336 19.24 31.14 -25.06
CA GLN A 336 18.76 31.76 -26.30
C GLN A 336 17.63 30.91 -26.89
N GLU A 337 16.56 31.55 -27.38
CA GLU A 337 15.41 30.86 -27.99
C GLU A 337 15.79 29.94 -29.16
N GLU A 338 16.89 30.28 -29.85
CA GLU A 338 17.45 29.55 -31.00
C GLU A 338 18.06 28.17 -30.65
N TRP A 339 18.21 27.80 -29.38
CA TRP A 339 18.71 26.47 -28.98
C TRP A 339 17.60 25.41 -28.88
N LYS A 340 16.38 25.75 -29.29
CA LYS A 340 15.19 24.88 -29.20
C LYS A 340 15.10 23.88 -30.35
N ASP A 341 15.83 24.14 -31.44
CA ASP A 341 15.75 23.41 -32.71
C ASP A 341 16.57 22.11 -32.74
#